data_AF-A0A443S075-F1
#
_entry.id   AF-A0A443S075-F1
#
_cell.length_a   1.000
_cell.length_b   1.000
_cell.length_c   1.000
_cell.angle_alpha   90.00
_cell.angle_beta   90.00
_cell.angle_gamma   90.00
#
_symmetry.space_group_name_H-M   'P 1'
#
loop_
_entity.id
_entity.type
_entity.pdbx_description
1 polymer ?
#
loop_
_entity_poly.entity_id
_entity_poly.type
_entity_poly.pdbx_seq_one_letter_code
_entity_poly.pdbx_strand_id
1 'polypeptide(L)'
;IKVLSTVGTTSLGGVDFDQRLIDICIEKFSRNSKGKFSEDSIRDNKRLMHKIRIECEKAKKTLQQKSDARVKIDLPDGSDLVTQVTRKEFDNRCHDLYSMIRQYVERVFEDTDVNKNQAKEIILVGGSTRLKSLEKLLTDDGWVLNKRLNVDEAVARGAAIFANIIRLSRPIVIHEVTPFRYALTTFVDQEKNTNKNVNNVTVIVDRNVELEKSGNCLLAMKYPNSEKPKNSITFGHSNKYNLKNEDSFSNGYEKHDSSFSFNINVVTDDTNKFLTYEELLKFQVTHSWKNTQYFLLDVNFEINYNGICKFEVKPKEYKDAVTSPICNSKHETVQLNPGLSIDEIARMKSNFNKYETEIESEKKRIICKNTLQSQLFKMKHCLKNAVNQMDKEYILVYNHKIQAINDWVDQNSKASIDELNEKIKDAQNIKQEIEQCKAEYRKIVDQKIEKLKTVLTTINNNLIIAKSMSNSEELRVIEKEVNTIHKWVSDNQYKEPSKDDVIEKLIDAGNIAVKLNQLKQNEDQIRMDARINLGQFIENIVSVPFF
;
A
#
# COMPACT_ATOMS: atom_id res chain seq x y z
N ILE A 1 -25.15 9.40 -23.70
CA ILE A 1 -24.67 10.49 -22.80
C ILE A 1 -23.87 11.46 -23.66
N LYS A 2 -23.94 12.76 -23.43
CA LYS A 2 -23.10 13.75 -24.13
C LYS A 2 -22.57 14.77 -23.14
N VAL A 3 -21.26 15.01 -23.18
CA VAL A 3 -20.61 16.13 -22.50
C VAL A 3 -20.82 17.39 -23.34
N LEU A 4 -21.06 18.52 -22.66
CA LEU A 4 -21.33 19.82 -23.32
C LEU A 4 -20.13 20.77 -23.18
N SER A 5 -19.50 20.79 -22.01
CA SER A 5 -18.25 21.48 -21.74
C SER A 5 -17.49 20.77 -20.63
N THR A 6 -16.16 20.93 -20.60
CA THR A 6 -15.27 20.47 -19.54
C THR A 6 -14.17 21.52 -19.27
N VAL A 7 -14.02 21.89 -18.00
CA VAL A 7 -13.10 22.92 -17.51
C VAL A 7 -12.38 22.39 -16.27
N GLY A 8 -11.09 22.69 -16.13
CA GLY A 8 -10.33 22.42 -14.91
C GLY A 8 -8.84 22.71 -15.09
N THR A 9 -8.05 22.32 -14.10
CA THR A 9 -6.59 22.33 -14.16
C THR A 9 -6.01 21.10 -13.47
N THR A 10 -4.81 20.70 -13.87
CA THR A 10 -4.00 19.67 -13.17
C THR A 10 -3.30 20.21 -11.92
N SER A 11 -3.22 21.53 -11.76
CA SER A 11 -2.52 22.24 -10.67
C SER A 11 -3.40 22.63 -9.48
N LEU A 12 -4.57 21.99 -9.31
CA LEU A 12 -5.50 22.26 -8.20
C LEU A 12 -6.13 20.97 -7.69
N GLY A 13 -5.75 20.56 -6.48
CA GLY A 13 -6.24 19.32 -5.87
C GLY A 13 -6.09 19.29 -4.36
N GLY A 14 -6.21 18.08 -3.77
CA GLY A 14 -6.15 17.91 -2.31
C GLY A 14 -4.83 18.34 -1.67
N VAL A 15 -3.73 18.31 -2.44
CA VAL A 15 -2.37 18.66 -2.00
C VAL A 15 -2.23 20.15 -1.74
N ASP A 16 -2.88 21.01 -2.53
CA ASP A 16 -2.83 22.47 -2.36
C ASP A 16 -3.53 22.89 -1.07
N PHE A 17 -4.70 22.28 -0.79
CA PHE A 17 -5.37 22.39 0.50
C PHE A 17 -4.49 21.84 1.65
N ASP A 18 -3.74 20.76 1.48
CA ASP A 18 -2.77 20.32 2.51
C ASP A 18 -1.66 21.36 2.70
N GLN A 19 -1.11 21.93 1.62
CA GLN A 19 -0.06 22.94 1.71
C GLN A 19 -0.54 24.19 2.47
N ARG A 20 -1.78 24.64 2.25
CA ARG A 20 -2.38 25.75 3.03
C ARG A 20 -2.48 25.45 4.53
N LEU A 21 -2.78 24.19 4.90
CA LEU A 21 -2.80 23.77 6.30
C LEU A 21 -1.39 23.61 6.89
N ILE A 22 -0.44 23.14 6.08
CA ILE A 22 0.98 23.04 6.42
C ILE A 22 1.56 24.42 6.72
N ASP A 23 1.26 25.44 5.90
CA ASP A 23 1.70 26.83 6.12
C ASP A 23 1.24 27.34 7.49
N ILE A 24 -0.06 27.24 7.80
CA ILE A 24 -0.63 27.64 9.11
C ILE A 24 0.07 26.89 10.26
N CYS A 25 0.36 25.60 10.07
CA CYS A 25 1.03 24.81 11.09
C CYS A 25 2.49 25.24 11.28
N ILE A 26 3.24 25.52 10.21
CA ILE A 26 4.63 26.02 10.25
C ILE A 26 4.69 27.38 10.96
N GLU A 27 3.85 28.34 10.57
CA GLU A 27 3.72 29.64 11.23
C GLU A 27 3.50 29.49 12.74
N LYS A 28 2.54 28.64 13.14
CA LYS A 28 2.21 28.42 14.56
C LYS A 28 3.28 27.63 15.31
N PHE A 29 3.90 26.63 14.69
CA PHE A 29 4.99 25.89 15.33
C PHE A 29 6.21 26.79 15.56
N SER A 30 6.56 27.64 14.60
CA SER A 30 7.60 28.66 14.74
C SER A 30 7.31 29.57 15.94
N ARG A 31 6.13 30.20 15.98
CA ARG A 31 5.66 31.07 17.08
C ARG A 31 5.62 30.34 18.44
N ASN A 32 5.11 29.11 18.49
CA ASN A 32 5.00 28.32 19.72
C ASN A 32 6.36 27.79 20.22
N SER A 33 7.37 27.68 19.37
CA SER A 33 8.67 27.07 19.69
C SER A 33 9.55 27.88 20.65
N LYS A 34 9.14 29.11 21.01
CA LYS A 34 9.97 30.08 21.77
C LYS A 34 11.34 30.35 21.14
N GLY A 35 11.40 30.35 19.80
CA GLY A 35 12.64 30.58 19.04
C GLY A 35 13.50 29.33 18.79
N LYS A 36 13.09 28.14 19.26
CA LYS A 36 13.78 26.87 18.98
C LYS A 36 13.74 26.49 17.50
N PHE A 37 12.72 26.92 16.77
CA PHE A 37 12.57 26.70 15.33
C PHE A 37 12.10 27.97 14.63
N SER A 38 12.82 28.43 13.61
CA SER A 38 12.28 29.33 12.59
C SER A 38 11.42 28.54 11.59
N GLU A 39 10.60 29.22 10.81
CA GLU A 39 9.80 28.54 9.77
C GLU A 39 10.69 27.84 8.73
N ASP A 40 11.81 28.44 8.35
CA ASP A 40 12.71 27.89 7.33
C ASP A 40 13.50 26.69 7.89
N SER A 41 13.89 26.73 9.17
CA SER A 41 14.43 25.56 9.88
C SER A 41 13.46 24.37 9.91
N ILE A 42 12.14 24.64 9.91
CA ILE A 42 11.11 23.59 9.76
C ILE A 42 11.07 23.10 8.31
N ARG A 43 11.02 24.01 7.32
CA ARG A 43 10.93 23.71 5.87
C ARG A 43 12.10 22.87 5.36
N ASP A 44 13.33 23.20 5.75
CA ASP A 44 14.55 22.49 5.35
C ASP A 44 14.66 21.09 5.97
N ASN A 45 14.05 20.89 7.14
CA ASN A 45 14.08 19.62 7.84
C ASN A 45 13.11 18.61 7.19
N LYS A 46 13.59 17.92 6.15
CA LYS A 46 12.84 16.89 5.38
C LYS A 46 12.14 15.84 6.26
N ARG A 47 12.73 15.43 7.40
CA ARG A 47 12.11 14.47 8.33
C ARG A 47 10.94 15.09 9.09
N LEU A 48 11.09 16.34 9.54
CA LEU A 48 10.03 17.09 10.22
C LEU A 48 8.88 17.43 9.25
N MET A 49 9.19 17.91 8.04
CA MET A 49 8.19 18.17 7.00
C MET A 49 7.39 16.93 6.59
N HIS A 50 8.01 15.74 6.58
CA HIS A 50 7.30 14.50 6.32
C HIS A 50 6.25 14.19 7.42
N LYS A 51 6.61 14.34 8.70
CA LYS A 51 5.64 14.23 9.81
C LYS A 51 4.53 15.29 9.70
N ILE A 52 4.89 16.55 9.44
CA ILE A 52 3.94 17.67 9.34
C ILE A 52 2.93 17.42 8.22
N ARG A 53 3.36 16.94 7.04
CA ARG A 53 2.46 16.57 5.92
C ARG A 53 1.42 15.52 6.34
N ILE A 54 1.83 14.46 7.02
CA ILE A 54 0.93 13.37 7.46
C ILE A 54 -0.09 13.88 8.48
N GLU A 55 0.34 14.63 9.50
CA GLU A 55 -0.59 15.13 10.52
C GLU A 55 -1.47 16.28 10.02
N CYS A 56 -1.01 17.08 9.04
CA CYS A 56 -1.87 18.05 8.35
C CYS A 56 -2.95 17.36 7.53
N GLU A 57 -2.65 16.29 6.78
CA GLU A 57 -3.68 15.56 6.01
C GLU A 57 -4.76 14.97 6.93
N LYS A 58 -4.35 14.41 8.08
CA LYS A 58 -5.27 13.95 9.15
C LYS A 58 -6.09 15.10 9.74
N ALA A 59 -5.47 16.25 9.98
CA ALA A 59 -6.16 17.44 10.48
C ALA A 59 -7.16 18.00 9.45
N LYS A 60 -6.83 18.03 8.16
CA LYS A 60 -7.76 18.41 7.07
C LYS A 60 -9.00 17.51 7.07
N LYS A 61 -8.81 16.18 7.15
CA LYS A 61 -9.91 15.19 7.29
C LYS A 61 -10.73 15.43 8.57
N THR A 62 -10.08 15.83 9.66
CA THR A 62 -10.78 16.20 10.92
C THR A 62 -11.60 17.48 10.75
N LEU A 63 -11.07 18.51 10.10
CA LEU A 63 -11.72 19.80 9.84
C LEU A 63 -12.93 19.71 8.91
N GLN A 64 -13.01 18.71 8.02
CA GLN A 64 -14.22 18.41 7.25
C GLN A 64 -15.43 18.14 8.17
N GLN A 65 -15.21 17.47 9.30
CA GLN A 65 -16.25 17.13 10.26
C GLN A 65 -16.36 18.18 11.39
N LYS A 66 -15.28 18.40 12.14
CA LYS A 66 -15.19 19.22 13.35
C LYS A 66 -14.83 20.68 13.09
N SER A 67 -15.13 21.56 14.05
CA SER A 67 -14.79 22.99 14.06
C SER A 67 -13.29 23.28 13.98
N ASP A 68 -12.47 22.35 14.44
CA ASP A 68 -11.06 22.52 14.73
C ASP A 68 -10.34 21.16 14.75
N ALA A 69 -9.01 21.20 14.66
CA ALA A 69 -8.15 20.04 14.75
C ALA A 69 -6.83 20.39 15.47
N ARG A 70 -6.36 19.47 16.32
CA ARG A 70 -5.05 19.56 16.98
C ARG A 70 -4.00 18.81 16.15
N VAL A 71 -2.87 19.45 15.90
CA VAL A 71 -1.71 18.85 15.22
C VAL A 71 -0.60 18.69 16.25
N LYS A 72 -0.03 17.48 16.35
CA LYS A 72 1.05 17.12 17.28
C LYS A 72 2.18 16.46 16.48
N ILE A 73 3.41 16.91 16.67
CA ILE A 73 4.60 16.32 16.04
C ILE A 73 5.64 16.03 17.13
N ASP A 74 5.90 14.76 17.39
CA ASP A 74 6.92 14.34 18.35
C ASP A 74 8.33 14.53 17.75
N LEU A 75 9.24 15.15 18.50
CA LEU A 75 10.61 15.44 18.09
C LEU A 75 11.61 14.39 18.59
N PRO A 76 12.82 14.28 18.00
CA PRO A 76 13.82 13.29 18.39
C PRO A 76 14.36 13.44 19.82
N ASP A 77 14.15 14.59 20.46
CA ASP A 77 14.55 14.88 21.84
C ASP A 77 13.44 14.58 22.87
N GLY A 78 12.34 13.95 22.44
CA GLY A 78 11.18 13.64 23.28
C GLY A 78 10.25 14.84 23.56
N SER A 79 10.52 16.01 23.00
CA SER A 79 9.61 17.17 23.08
C SER A 79 8.57 17.17 21.95
N ASP A 80 7.45 17.87 22.15
CA ASP A 80 6.34 17.93 21.19
C ASP A 80 6.20 19.34 20.59
N LEU A 81 6.06 19.41 19.26
CA LEU A 81 5.44 20.57 18.62
C LEU A 81 3.92 20.37 18.62
N VAL A 82 3.18 21.30 19.23
CA VAL A 82 1.72 21.26 19.33
C VAL A 82 1.11 22.54 18.80
N THR A 83 0.06 22.41 18.00
CA THR A 83 -0.78 23.51 17.56
C THR A 83 -2.25 23.07 17.39
N GLN A 84 -3.15 24.03 17.26
CA GLN A 84 -4.56 23.83 16.94
C GLN A 84 -4.93 24.77 15.79
N VAL A 85 -5.65 24.25 14.80
CA VAL A 85 -6.13 25.00 13.64
C VAL A 85 -7.65 24.93 13.61
N THR A 86 -8.31 26.06 13.34
CA THR A 86 -9.77 26.10 13.20
C THR A 86 -10.20 26.00 11.74
N ARG A 87 -11.41 25.51 11.47
CA ARG A 87 -11.96 25.46 10.10
C ARG A 87 -12.00 26.85 9.48
N LYS A 88 -12.41 27.88 10.23
CA LYS A 88 -12.48 29.27 9.76
C LYS A 88 -11.11 29.78 9.28
N GLU A 89 -10.07 29.51 10.06
CA GLU A 89 -8.69 29.86 9.73
C GLU A 89 -8.17 29.12 8.48
N PHE A 90 -8.44 27.81 8.41
CA PHE A 90 -8.11 26.99 7.25
C PHE A 90 -8.82 27.44 5.97
N ASP A 91 -10.13 27.68 6.03
CA ASP A 91 -10.94 28.13 4.89
C ASP A 91 -10.52 29.53 4.41
N ASN A 92 -10.19 30.44 5.33
CA ASN A 92 -9.63 31.75 5.00
C ASN A 92 -8.31 31.62 4.20
N ARG A 93 -7.42 30.69 4.58
CA ARG A 93 -6.14 30.42 3.89
C ARG A 93 -6.32 29.70 2.53
N CYS A 94 -7.52 29.19 2.25
CA CYS A 94 -7.89 28.53 0.99
C CYS A 94 -8.89 29.34 0.14
N HIS A 95 -9.15 30.60 0.49
CA HIS A 95 -10.17 31.43 -0.16
C HIS A 95 -9.91 31.64 -1.66
N ASP A 96 -8.65 31.78 -2.06
CA ASP A 96 -8.20 31.83 -3.44
C ASP A 96 -8.42 30.49 -4.18
N LEU A 97 -8.15 29.35 -3.54
CA LEU A 97 -8.43 28.02 -4.10
C LEU A 97 -9.94 27.85 -4.36
N TYR A 98 -10.79 28.25 -3.41
CA TYR A 98 -12.25 28.26 -3.58
C TYR A 98 -12.69 29.24 -4.70
N SER A 99 -12.01 30.38 -4.86
CA SER A 99 -12.28 31.34 -5.92
C SER A 99 -11.92 30.82 -7.32
N MET A 100 -10.80 30.10 -7.45
CA MET A 100 -10.44 29.40 -8.69
C MET A 100 -11.48 28.32 -9.05
N ILE A 101 -11.97 27.56 -8.06
CA ILE A 101 -13.03 26.56 -8.29
C ILE A 101 -14.30 27.23 -8.82
N ARG A 102 -14.72 28.36 -8.23
CA ARG A 102 -15.87 29.14 -8.75
C ARG A 102 -15.66 29.54 -10.21
N GLN A 103 -14.52 30.13 -10.56
CA GLN A 103 -14.21 30.55 -11.94
C GLN A 103 -14.32 29.38 -12.92
N TYR A 104 -13.77 28.20 -12.58
CA TYR A 104 -13.88 27.02 -13.44
C TYR A 104 -15.33 26.53 -13.61
N VAL A 105 -16.13 26.50 -12.54
CA VAL A 105 -17.54 26.07 -12.64
C VAL A 105 -18.39 27.10 -13.39
N GLU A 106 -18.14 28.40 -13.20
CA GLU A 106 -18.83 29.46 -13.94
C GLU A 106 -18.53 29.38 -15.44
N ARG A 107 -17.26 29.13 -15.80
CA ARG A 107 -16.78 28.96 -17.18
C ARG A 107 -17.37 27.75 -17.91
N VAL A 108 -17.71 26.65 -17.21
CA VAL A 108 -18.37 25.49 -17.84
C VAL A 108 -19.65 25.90 -18.56
N PHE A 109 -20.37 26.89 -18.04
CA PHE A 109 -21.58 27.41 -18.67
C PHE A 109 -21.27 28.43 -19.77
N GLU A 110 -20.26 29.29 -19.60
CA GLU A 110 -19.83 30.28 -20.61
C GLU A 110 -19.37 29.64 -21.92
N ASP A 111 -18.80 28.44 -21.83
CA ASP A 111 -18.43 27.58 -22.96
C ASP A 111 -19.66 26.99 -23.72
N THR A 112 -20.91 27.27 -23.31
CA THR A 112 -22.12 26.60 -23.82
C THR A 112 -23.33 27.52 -23.94
N ASP A 113 -24.32 27.14 -24.76
CA ASP A 113 -25.64 27.78 -24.79
C ASP A 113 -26.55 27.42 -23.58
N VAL A 114 -26.02 26.77 -22.54
CA VAL A 114 -26.80 26.27 -21.40
C VAL A 114 -26.77 27.27 -20.24
N ASN A 115 -27.95 27.69 -19.79
CA ASN A 115 -28.09 28.58 -18.66
C ASN A 115 -27.81 27.83 -17.33
N LYS A 116 -27.12 28.49 -16.39
CA LYS A 116 -26.79 27.96 -15.03
C LYS A 116 -28.01 27.37 -14.29
N ASN A 117 -29.22 27.87 -14.54
CA ASN A 117 -30.47 27.40 -13.93
C ASN A 117 -31.03 26.11 -14.55
N GLN A 118 -30.46 25.61 -15.66
CA GLN A 118 -30.85 24.34 -16.29
C GLN A 118 -30.10 23.14 -15.70
N ALA A 119 -29.07 23.37 -14.88
CA ALA A 119 -28.35 22.34 -14.13
C ALA A 119 -29.25 21.76 -13.02
N LYS A 120 -29.70 20.50 -13.20
CA LYS A 120 -30.66 19.85 -12.29
C LYS A 120 -30.07 19.39 -10.96
N GLU A 121 -28.83 18.88 -11.01
CA GLU A 121 -28.11 18.32 -9.86
C GLU A 121 -26.60 18.52 -10.09
N ILE A 122 -25.85 18.78 -9.02
CA ILE A 122 -24.37 18.73 -9.03
C ILE A 122 -23.92 17.43 -8.38
N ILE A 123 -23.08 16.67 -9.08
CA ILE A 123 -22.43 15.47 -8.56
C ILE A 123 -21.01 15.84 -8.10
N LEU A 124 -20.74 15.65 -6.81
CA LEU A 124 -19.40 15.83 -6.24
C LEU A 124 -18.61 14.51 -6.31
N VAL A 125 -17.32 14.59 -6.68
CA VAL A 125 -16.44 13.43 -6.86
C VAL A 125 -15.04 13.75 -6.32
N GLY A 126 -14.39 12.79 -5.68
CA GLY A 126 -13.05 12.92 -5.10
C GLY A 126 -13.03 13.53 -3.70
N GLY A 127 -12.14 13.03 -2.85
CA GLY A 127 -12.17 13.27 -1.38
C GLY A 127 -12.03 14.73 -0.92
N SER A 128 -11.52 15.64 -1.75
CA SER A 128 -11.46 17.09 -1.43
C SER A 128 -12.84 17.76 -1.42
N THR A 129 -13.81 17.22 -2.17
CA THR A 129 -15.20 17.75 -2.23
C THR A 129 -15.95 17.64 -0.90
N ARG A 130 -15.42 16.85 0.04
CA ARG A 130 -15.92 16.70 1.42
C ARG A 130 -15.67 17.95 2.29
N LEU A 131 -15.01 18.99 1.76
CA LEU A 131 -14.85 20.29 2.42
C LEU A 131 -16.17 21.06 2.45
N LYS A 132 -16.72 21.27 3.65
CA LYS A 132 -18.02 21.95 3.86
C LYS A 132 -18.12 23.35 3.25
N SER A 133 -17.00 24.06 3.11
CA SER A 133 -16.98 25.40 2.51
C SER A 133 -16.97 25.36 0.97
N LEU A 134 -16.59 24.25 0.35
CA LEU A 134 -16.84 23.97 -1.06
C LEU A 134 -18.28 23.48 -1.30
N GLU A 135 -18.84 22.64 -0.42
CA GLU A 135 -20.28 22.35 -0.48
C GLU A 135 -21.08 23.66 -0.39
N LYS A 136 -20.75 24.53 0.58
CA LYS A 136 -21.40 25.82 0.77
C LYS A 136 -21.25 26.74 -0.44
N LEU A 137 -20.04 26.87 -1.01
CA LEU A 137 -19.77 27.70 -2.18
C LEU A 137 -20.76 27.45 -3.33
N LEU A 138 -21.14 26.18 -3.52
CA LEU A 138 -22.04 25.72 -4.57
C LEU A 138 -23.53 25.82 -4.18
N THR A 139 -23.88 25.61 -2.90
CA THR A 139 -25.27 25.77 -2.44
C THR A 139 -25.69 27.22 -2.27
N ASP A 140 -24.74 28.12 -1.99
CA ASP A 140 -25.00 29.57 -1.90
C ASP A 140 -25.37 30.16 -3.29
N ASP A 141 -24.93 29.54 -4.38
CA ASP A 141 -25.38 29.82 -5.76
C ASP A 141 -26.76 29.21 -6.09
N GLY A 142 -27.39 28.50 -5.13
CA GLY A 142 -28.71 27.87 -5.28
C GLY A 142 -28.69 26.46 -5.86
N TRP A 143 -27.53 25.86 -6.13
CA TRP A 143 -27.46 24.52 -6.74
C TRP A 143 -27.71 23.37 -5.77
N VAL A 144 -28.37 22.31 -6.28
CA VAL A 144 -28.71 21.10 -5.51
C VAL A 144 -27.60 20.05 -5.62
N LEU A 145 -26.95 19.73 -4.50
CA LEU A 145 -25.90 18.70 -4.44
C LEU A 145 -26.50 17.29 -4.35
N ASN A 146 -26.22 16.43 -5.33
CA ASN A 146 -26.55 15.01 -5.29
C ASN A 146 -25.52 14.26 -4.42
N LYS A 147 -25.95 13.83 -3.23
CA LYS A 147 -25.15 13.07 -2.25
C LYS A 147 -25.44 11.57 -2.24
N ARG A 148 -26.04 11.02 -3.30
CA ARG A 148 -26.39 9.58 -3.41
C ARG A 148 -25.25 8.69 -3.89
N LEU A 149 -24.22 9.26 -4.50
CA LEU A 149 -23.08 8.52 -5.06
C LEU A 149 -21.91 8.48 -4.06
N ASN A 150 -21.19 7.35 -4.01
CA ASN A 150 -19.93 7.30 -3.26
C ASN A 150 -18.83 8.05 -4.04
N VAL A 151 -18.48 9.24 -3.54
CA VAL A 151 -17.53 10.17 -4.17
C VAL A 151 -16.11 9.59 -4.36
N ASP A 152 -15.74 8.55 -3.62
CA ASP A 152 -14.43 7.89 -3.74
C ASP A 152 -14.44 6.73 -4.76
N GLU A 153 -15.60 6.13 -5.05
CA GLU A 153 -15.73 4.96 -5.94
C GLU A 153 -16.34 5.30 -7.32
N ALA A 154 -17.01 6.44 -7.46
CA ALA A 154 -17.81 6.79 -8.65
C ALA A 154 -17.01 6.67 -9.96
N VAL A 155 -15.76 7.14 -9.98
CA VAL A 155 -14.87 7.08 -11.16
C VAL A 155 -14.52 5.63 -11.53
N ALA A 156 -14.12 4.81 -10.55
CA ALA A 156 -13.76 3.41 -10.77
C ALA A 156 -14.96 2.57 -11.25
N ARG A 157 -16.14 2.82 -10.67
CA ARG A 157 -17.41 2.21 -11.13
C ARG A 157 -17.76 2.65 -12.55
N GLY A 158 -17.59 3.94 -12.88
CA GLY A 158 -17.77 4.47 -14.23
C GLY A 158 -16.85 3.81 -15.26
N ALA A 159 -15.56 3.71 -14.95
CA ALA A 159 -14.57 3.03 -15.81
C ALA A 159 -14.91 1.55 -16.04
N ALA A 160 -15.34 0.82 -15.01
CA ALA A 160 -15.78 -0.57 -15.14
C ALA A 160 -17.05 -0.72 -16.01
N ILE A 161 -17.99 0.22 -15.90
CA ILE A 161 -19.19 0.27 -16.76
C ILE A 161 -18.79 0.57 -18.21
N PHE A 162 -17.88 1.53 -18.45
CA PHE A 162 -17.42 1.90 -19.77
C PHE A 162 -16.67 0.74 -20.47
N ALA A 163 -15.74 0.08 -19.76
CA ALA A 163 -15.07 -1.11 -20.26
C ALA A 163 -16.05 -2.25 -20.62
N ASN A 164 -17.15 -2.38 -19.88
CA ASN A 164 -18.21 -3.35 -20.16
C ASN A 164 -19.14 -2.94 -21.33
N ILE A 165 -19.33 -1.63 -21.57
CA ILE A 165 -20.03 -1.11 -22.75
C ILE A 165 -19.21 -1.45 -24.01
N ILE A 166 -17.90 -1.15 -24.00
CA ILE A 166 -16.97 -1.46 -25.09
C ILE A 166 -16.91 -2.98 -25.34
N ARG A 167 -16.66 -3.79 -24.29
CA ARG A 167 -16.51 -5.25 -24.40
C ARG A 167 -17.75 -5.96 -24.96
N LEU A 168 -18.95 -5.43 -24.72
CA LEU A 168 -20.21 -6.05 -25.12
C LEU A 168 -20.97 -5.28 -26.21
N SER A 169 -20.32 -4.30 -26.86
CA SER A 169 -20.91 -3.43 -27.89
C SER A 169 -22.32 -2.92 -27.53
N ARG A 170 -22.51 -2.47 -26.28
CA ARG A 170 -23.84 -2.06 -25.78
C ARG A 170 -24.33 -0.80 -26.49
N PRO A 171 -25.66 -0.63 -26.72
CA PRO A 171 -26.23 0.52 -27.42
C PRO A 171 -26.24 1.83 -26.61
N ILE A 172 -25.28 2.02 -25.71
CA ILE A 172 -25.11 3.24 -24.90
C ILE A 172 -24.00 4.07 -25.54
N VAL A 173 -24.39 5.01 -26.40
CA VAL A 173 -23.44 5.96 -27.00
C VAL A 173 -23.01 7.01 -25.95
N ILE A 174 -21.73 7.32 -25.91
CA ILE A 174 -21.14 8.38 -25.08
C ILE A 174 -20.37 9.32 -26.00
N HIS A 175 -20.76 10.60 -26.01
CA HIS A 175 -20.10 11.66 -26.74
C HIS A 175 -19.26 12.48 -25.76
N GLU A 176 -17.94 12.31 -25.84
CA GLU A 176 -16.94 13.07 -25.08
C GLU A 176 -16.39 14.24 -25.88
N VAL A 177 -15.68 15.16 -25.23
CA VAL A 177 -15.08 16.35 -25.86
C VAL A 177 -13.63 16.59 -25.41
N THR A 178 -12.82 17.27 -26.24
CA THR A 178 -11.47 17.69 -25.83
C THR A 178 -11.53 18.87 -24.84
N PRO A 179 -10.84 18.82 -23.69
CA PRO A 179 -10.70 19.97 -22.80
C PRO A 179 -9.75 21.05 -23.35
N PHE A 180 -8.90 20.67 -24.31
CA PHE A 180 -7.79 21.48 -24.82
C PHE A 180 -8.14 22.19 -26.12
N ARG A 181 -7.74 23.46 -26.19
CA ARG A 181 -7.61 24.24 -27.44
C ARG A 181 -6.19 24.07 -27.98
N TYR A 182 -6.05 23.58 -29.21
CA TYR A 182 -4.78 23.37 -29.88
C TYR A 182 -4.53 24.48 -30.90
N ALA A 183 -3.34 25.07 -30.89
CA ALA A 183 -2.99 26.20 -31.76
C ALA A 183 -1.61 26.05 -32.42
N LEU A 184 -1.53 26.46 -33.69
CA LEU A 184 -0.28 26.72 -34.38
C LEU A 184 0.31 28.05 -33.91
N THR A 185 1.63 28.11 -33.68
CA THR A 185 2.37 29.37 -33.62
C THR A 185 3.53 29.36 -34.59
N THR A 186 3.57 30.36 -35.47
CA THR A 186 4.69 30.59 -36.38
C THR A 186 5.64 31.64 -35.80
N PHE A 187 6.93 31.34 -35.79
CA PHE A 187 7.96 32.34 -35.53
C PHE A 187 8.23 33.13 -36.81
N VAL A 188 8.28 34.45 -36.70
CA VAL A 188 8.75 35.34 -37.75
C VAL A 188 10.00 36.02 -37.21
N ASP A 189 11.16 35.65 -37.74
CA ASP A 189 12.40 36.38 -37.49
C ASP A 189 12.27 37.78 -38.11
N GLN A 190 11.95 38.76 -37.27
CA GLN A 190 12.04 40.17 -37.65
C GLN A 190 13.45 40.68 -37.38
N GLU A 191 13.95 41.51 -38.30
CA GLU A 191 15.21 42.20 -38.11
C GLU A 191 15.18 43.09 -36.86
N LYS A 192 16.35 43.28 -36.26
CA LYS A 192 16.54 43.92 -34.96
C LYS A 192 15.87 45.31 -34.91
N ASN A 193 15.08 45.55 -33.85
CA ASN A 193 14.66 46.85 -33.26
C ASN A 193 13.15 47.12 -33.08
N THR A 194 12.28 46.11 -32.93
CA THR A 194 11.03 46.30 -32.16
C THR A 194 10.81 45.21 -31.11
N ASN A 195 10.55 45.58 -29.86
CA ASN A 195 10.32 44.65 -28.75
C ASN A 195 8.87 44.10 -28.75
N LYS A 196 8.42 43.58 -29.88
CA LYS A 196 7.10 42.96 -30.04
C LYS A 196 7.17 41.76 -30.99
N ASN A 197 7.45 40.57 -30.44
CA ASN A 197 7.24 39.32 -31.13
C ASN A 197 5.74 39.15 -31.40
N VAL A 198 5.30 39.46 -32.62
CA VAL A 198 3.92 39.20 -33.07
C VAL A 198 3.81 37.72 -33.42
N ASN A 199 3.68 36.89 -32.39
CA ASN A 199 3.42 35.46 -32.55
C ASN A 199 2.03 35.31 -33.17
N ASN A 200 1.96 34.94 -34.45
CA ASN A 200 0.70 34.64 -35.11
C ASN A 200 0.19 33.31 -34.57
N VAL A 201 -0.87 33.36 -33.75
CA VAL A 201 -1.51 32.18 -33.16
C VAL A 201 -2.75 31.81 -33.97
N THR A 202 -2.78 30.61 -34.54
CA THR A 202 -3.94 30.08 -35.29
C THR A 202 -4.50 28.87 -34.56
N VAL A 203 -5.73 28.97 -34.04
CA VAL A 203 -6.42 27.83 -33.42
C VAL A 203 -6.76 26.79 -34.51
N ILE A 204 -6.33 25.55 -34.30
CA ILE A 204 -6.61 24.40 -35.18
C ILE A 204 -7.88 23.68 -34.69
N VAL A 205 -7.96 23.50 -33.37
CA VAL A 205 -9.03 22.78 -32.69
C VAL A 205 -9.37 23.57 -31.43
N ASP A 206 -10.66 23.85 -31.23
CA ASP A 206 -11.13 24.54 -30.04
C ASP A 206 -11.42 23.58 -28.87
N ARG A 207 -11.51 24.12 -27.66
CA ARG A 207 -12.02 23.41 -26.49
C ARG A 207 -13.47 22.97 -26.70
N ASN A 208 -13.87 21.91 -26.00
CA ASN A 208 -15.21 21.31 -26.02
C ASN A 208 -15.64 20.78 -27.40
N VAL A 209 -14.70 20.60 -28.34
CA VAL A 209 -14.92 19.90 -29.60
C VAL A 209 -15.06 18.39 -29.35
N GLU A 210 -16.08 17.77 -29.96
CA GLU A 210 -16.38 16.34 -29.83
C GLU A 210 -15.19 15.45 -30.30
N LEU A 211 -14.95 14.34 -29.58
CA LEU A 211 -13.91 13.36 -29.91
C LEU A 211 -14.26 12.52 -31.16
N GLU A 212 -13.30 11.70 -31.62
CA GLU A 212 -13.34 11.01 -32.92
C GLU A 212 -13.48 11.97 -34.10
N LYS A 213 -12.68 13.04 -34.07
CA LYS A 213 -12.71 14.12 -35.05
C LYS A 213 -11.35 14.33 -35.70
N SER A 214 -11.34 14.33 -37.02
CA SER A 214 -10.21 14.75 -37.84
C SER A 214 -10.47 16.08 -38.56
N GLY A 215 -9.41 16.68 -39.09
CA GLY A 215 -9.50 17.90 -39.87
C GLY A 215 -8.16 18.31 -40.46
N ASN A 216 -8.17 19.42 -41.18
CA ASN A 216 -7.01 19.98 -41.88
C ASN A 216 -6.98 21.50 -41.66
N CYS A 217 -5.78 22.02 -41.41
CA CYS A 217 -5.48 23.44 -41.46
C CYS A 217 -4.43 23.68 -42.55
N LEU A 218 -4.76 24.50 -43.54
CA LEU A 218 -3.85 24.89 -44.61
C LEU A 218 -2.96 26.04 -44.15
N LEU A 219 -1.68 25.76 -43.89
CA LEU A 219 -0.68 26.79 -43.61
C LEU A 219 -0.11 27.31 -44.93
N ALA A 220 -0.32 28.60 -45.22
CA ALA A 220 0.25 29.28 -46.38
C ALA A 220 1.48 30.12 -45.98
N MET A 221 2.66 29.70 -46.41
CA MET A 221 3.92 30.40 -46.19
C MET A 221 4.25 31.26 -47.42
N LYS A 222 4.62 32.53 -47.23
CA LYS A 222 5.00 33.47 -48.30
C LYS A 222 6.49 33.73 -48.28
N TYR A 223 7.17 33.66 -49.42
CA TYR A 223 8.58 34.06 -49.52
C TYR A 223 8.71 35.59 -49.60
N PRO A 224 9.59 36.24 -48.81
CA PRO A 224 9.68 37.71 -48.80
C PRO A 224 10.18 38.35 -50.10
N ASN A 225 11.06 37.67 -50.85
CA ASN A 225 11.78 38.27 -51.99
C ASN A 225 11.20 37.91 -53.36
N SER A 226 10.12 38.61 -53.72
CA SER A 226 9.97 39.25 -55.04
C SER A 226 9.23 40.57 -54.83
N GLU A 227 9.45 41.58 -55.67
CA GLU A 227 9.14 42.98 -55.33
C GLU A 227 7.68 43.20 -54.86
N LYS A 228 7.54 43.96 -53.77
CA LYS A 228 6.41 43.85 -52.84
C LYS A 228 5.04 44.11 -53.48
N PRO A 229 4.01 43.39 -52.99
CA PRO A 229 2.75 43.96 -52.58
C PRO A 229 2.78 44.21 -51.06
N LYS A 230 3.03 45.47 -50.67
CA LYS A 230 2.63 45.99 -49.35
C LYS A 230 1.08 46.02 -49.41
N ASN A 231 0.43 45.43 -48.41
CA ASN A 231 -0.81 44.61 -48.54
C ASN A 231 -0.58 43.15 -48.94
N SER A 232 -0.59 42.26 -47.95
CA SER A 232 -1.78 41.46 -47.61
C SER A 232 -1.39 40.26 -46.75
N ILE A 233 -2.17 39.98 -45.71
CA ILE A 233 -2.22 38.67 -45.05
C ILE A 233 -3.69 38.40 -44.72
N THR A 234 -4.35 37.61 -45.56
CA THR A 234 -5.70 37.08 -45.29
C THR A 234 -5.82 35.71 -45.96
N PHE A 235 -5.96 34.65 -45.17
CA PHE A 235 -6.38 33.34 -45.67
C PHE A 235 -7.34 32.67 -44.68
N GLY A 236 -8.53 32.34 -45.17
CA GLY A 236 -9.22 31.11 -44.76
C GLY A 236 -9.69 30.96 -43.31
N HIS A 237 -10.42 31.94 -42.76
CA HIS A 237 -11.50 31.61 -41.83
C HIS A 237 -12.76 32.41 -42.15
N SER A 238 -13.93 31.78 -42.02
CA SER A 238 -15.23 32.35 -42.33
C SER A 238 -15.76 33.24 -41.20
N ASN A 239 -14.98 34.24 -40.76
CA ASN A 239 -15.50 35.49 -40.21
C ASN A 239 -14.42 36.60 -40.09
N LYS A 240 -14.69 37.72 -40.79
CA LYS A 240 -14.24 39.12 -40.56
C LYS A 240 -12.86 39.37 -39.88
N TYR A 241 -11.90 39.93 -40.63
CA TYR A 241 -11.30 41.27 -40.39
C TYR A 241 -10.46 41.70 -41.63
N ASN A 242 -10.35 43.01 -41.89
CA ASN A 242 -9.67 43.64 -43.07
C ASN A 242 -8.51 44.56 -42.64
N LEU A 243 -7.50 44.83 -43.51
CA LEU A 243 -6.57 45.99 -43.41
C LEU A 243 -5.74 46.27 -44.70
N LYS A 244 -5.08 47.46 -44.81
CA LYS A 244 -4.42 48.07 -46.02
C LYS A 244 -3.21 49.01 -45.65
N ASN A 245 -2.32 49.63 -46.50
CA ASN A 245 -2.17 49.89 -47.96
C ASN A 245 -0.69 49.78 -48.49
N GLU A 246 -0.42 49.34 -49.75
CA GLU A 246 0.45 50.08 -50.73
C GLU A 246 1.68 49.41 -51.46
N ASP A 247 2.82 50.13 -51.50
CA ASP A 247 4.00 50.04 -52.44
C ASP A 247 5.19 49.05 -52.15
N SER A 248 6.44 49.39 -52.53
CA SER A 248 7.51 48.51 -53.07
C SER A 248 8.91 48.62 -52.38
N PHE A 249 9.89 47.76 -52.77
CA PHE A 249 11.39 47.87 -52.73
C PHE A 249 12.11 46.49 -52.71
N SER A 250 13.44 46.43 -52.89
CA SER A 250 14.11 45.38 -53.69
C SER A 250 15.51 44.88 -53.26
N ASN A 251 15.93 43.79 -53.93
CA ASN A 251 17.28 43.19 -54.08
C ASN A 251 17.95 42.42 -52.92
N GLY A 252 18.50 41.25 -53.25
CA GLY A 252 19.33 40.38 -52.39
C GLY A 252 19.03 38.88 -52.60
N TYR A 253 19.82 38.20 -53.43
CA TYR A 253 19.71 36.75 -53.67
C TYR A 253 21.00 36.02 -53.30
N GLU A 254 20.99 35.28 -52.19
CA GLU A 254 21.93 34.18 -51.93
C GLU A 254 21.16 32.88 -51.68
N LYS A 255 21.78 31.74 -52.03
CA LYS A 255 21.15 30.42 -51.87
C LYS A 255 21.37 29.90 -50.45
N HIS A 256 20.30 29.84 -49.67
CA HIS A 256 20.26 29.05 -48.43
C HIS A 256 19.08 28.06 -48.48
N ASP A 257 19.35 26.81 -48.10
CA ASP A 257 18.31 25.81 -47.83
C ASP A 257 17.47 26.29 -46.65
N SER A 258 16.34 26.92 -46.97
CA SER A 258 15.57 27.73 -46.04
C SER A 258 14.67 26.83 -45.20
N SER A 259 15.17 26.37 -44.04
CA SER A 259 14.37 25.60 -43.09
C SER A 259 13.42 26.53 -42.32
N PHE A 260 12.14 26.22 -42.31
CA PHE A 260 11.15 26.88 -41.47
C PHE A 260 10.88 26.05 -40.21
N SER A 261 10.45 26.68 -39.12
CA SER A 261 9.90 25.95 -37.97
C SER A 261 8.65 26.61 -37.42
N PHE A 262 7.72 25.77 -37.00
CA PHE A 262 6.51 26.16 -36.30
C PHE A 262 6.21 25.16 -35.19
N ASN A 263 5.46 25.62 -34.20
CA ASN A 263 5.02 24.76 -33.10
C ASN A 263 3.51 24.52 -33.19
N ILE A 264 3.09 23.36 -32.68
CA ILE A 264 1.73 23.13 -32.22
C ILE A 264 1.76 23.12 -30.70
N ASN A 265 0.91 23.95 -30.10
CA ASN A 265 0.87 24.19 -28.67
C ASN A 265 -0.52 23.86 -28.12
N VAL A 266 -0.59 23.54 -26.82
CA VAL A 266 -1.84 23.56 -26.06
C VAL A 266 -1.99 24.95 -25.44
N VAL A 267 -3.13 25.61 -25.65
CA VAL A 267 -3.45 26.88 -25.01
C VAL A 267 -3.84 26.61 -23.55
N THR A 268 -3.08 27.18 -22.61
CA THR A 268 -3.20 26.94 -21.16
C THR A 268 -3.97 28.03 -20.43
N ASP A 269 -3.93 29.27 -20.92
CA ASP A 269 -4.88 30.33 -20.56
C ASP A 269 -5.24 31.18 -21.78
N ASP A 270 -6.55 31.36 -21.95
CA ASP A 270 -7.22 32.14 -22.99
C ASP A 270 -8.15 33.23 -22.44
N THR A 271 -8.18 33.43 -21.11
CA THR A 271 -8.84 34.58 -20.48
C THR A 271 -8.05 35.86 -20.72
N ASN A 272 -6.73 35.75 -20.86
CA ASN A 272 -5.85 36.85 -21.25
C ASN A 272 -5.95 37.18 -22.74
N LYS A 273 -5.90 38.50 -23.05
CA LYS A 273 -5.87 39.03 -24.43
C LYS A 273 -4.66 38.54 -25.26
N PHE A 274 -3.62 38.07 -24.59
CA PHE A 274 -2.53 37.31 -25.18
C PHE A 274 -2.65 35.88 -24.66
N LEU A 275 -2.91 34.93 -25.57
CA LEU A 275 -3.02 33.52 -25.23
C LEU A 275 -1.69 33.02 -24.64
N THR A 276 -1.75 32.33 -23.51
CA THR A 276 -0.60 31.57 -22.99
C THR A 276 -0.72 30.11 -23.39
N TYR A 277 0.42 29.44 -23.59
CA TYR A 277 0.44 28.12 -24.21
C TYR A 277 1.73 27.36 -23.87
N GLU A 278 1.62 26.02 -23.88
CA GLU A 278 2.75 25.10 -23.72
C GLU A 278 3.06 24.41 -25.06
N GLU A 279 4.36 24.35 -25.43
CA GLU A 279 4.84 23.69 -26.64
C GLU A 279 4.58 22.19 -26.55
N LEU A 280 3.69 21.66 -27.41
CA LEU A 280 3.35 20.23 -27.44
C LEU A 280 4.21 19.48 -28.45
N LEU A 281 4.36 20.06 -29.65
CA LEU A 281 5.17 19.53 -30.74
C LEU A 281 5.85 20.68 -31.49
N LYS A 282 7.15 20.55 -31.73
CA LYS A 282 7.89 21.39 -32.66
C LYS A 282 8.09 20.65 -33.98
N PHE A 283 7.82 21.35 -35.08
CA PHE A 283 8.05 20.89 -36.45
C PHE A 283 9.08 21.78 -37.13
N GLN A 284 10.14 21.19 -37.65
CA GLN A 284 11.03 21.84 -38.60
C GLN A 284 10.78 21.22 -39.99
N VAL A 285 10.66 22.08 -41.01
CA VAL A 285 10.41 21.70 -42.40
C VAL A 285 11.52 22.29 -43.27
N THR A 286 12.28 21.43 -43.91
CA THR A 286 13.25 21.77 -44.96
C THR A 286 12.60 21.63 -46.33
N HIS A 287 12.95 22.55 -47.25
CA HIS A 287 12.50 22.51 -48.64
C HIS A 287 13.48 23.29 -49.55
N SER A 288 13.75 22.76 -50.74
CA SER A 288 14.65 23.36 -51.74
C SER A 288 13.86 24.04 -52.86
N TRP A 289 13.67 25.35 -52.70
CA TRP A 289 12.74 26.18 -53.46
C TRP A 289 13.09 26.30 -54.95
N LYS A 290 12.07 26.31 -55.81
CA LYS A 290 12.15 26.68 -57.24
C LYS A 290 10.92 27.48 -57.66
N ASN A 291 11.10 28.79 -57.87
CA ASN A 291 10.16 29.72 -58.51
C ASN A 291 8.71 29.72 -57.96
N THR A 292 8.52 29.56 -56.66
CA THR A 292 7.21 29.68 -55.99
C THR A 292 7.17 30.84 -55.01
N GLN A 293 6.18 31.74 -55.13
CA GLN A 293 5.96 32.83 -54.16
C GLN A 293 5.40 32.33 -52.82
N TYR A 294 4.74 31.18 -52.83
CA TYR A 294 4.13 30.56 -51.66
C TYR A 294 4.47 29.07 -51.60
N PHE A 295 4.60 28.54 -50.38
CA PHE A 295 4.66 27.12 -50.09
C PHE A 295 3.49 26.77 -49.16
N LEU A 296 2.83 25.64 -49.42
CA LEU A 296 1.61 25.23 -48.75
C LEU A 296 1.84 23.93 -47.97
N LEU A 297 1.49 23.94 -46.68
CA LEU A 297 1.48 22.76 -45.82
C LEU A 297 0.04 22.43 -45.41
N ASP A 298 -0.36 21.19 -45.66
CA ASP A 298 -1.54 20.58 -45.07
C ASP A 298 -1.19 20.06 -43.67
N VAL A 299 -1.61 20.78 -42.63
CA VAL A 299 -1.49 20.36 -41.23
C VAL A 299 -2.77 19.61 -40.87
N ASN A 300 -2.70 18.27 -40.97
CA ASN A 300 -3.82 17.40 -40.65
C ASN A 300 -3.79 17.05 -39.16
N PHE A 301 -4.97 16.88 -38.56
CA PHE A 301 -5.11 16.43 -37.17
C PHE A 301 -6.15 15.32 -37.06
N GLU A 302 -6.00 14.49 -36.03
CA GLU A 302 -6.87 13.36 -35.72
C GLU A 302 -6.96 13.18 -34.20
N ILE A 303 -8.14 13.40 -33.62
CA ILE A 303 -8.41 13.21 -32.19
C ILE A 303 -9.21 11.92 -32.02
N ASN A 304 -8.63 10.91 -31.37
CA ASN A 304 -9.30 9.63 -31.12
C ASN A 304 -10.21 9.67 -29.87
N TYR A 305 -10.94 8.57 -29.63
CA TYR A 305 -11.84 8.40 -28.47
C TYR A 305 -11.17 8.52 -27.09
N ASN A 306 -9.83 8.48 -27.00
CA ASN A 306 -9.09 8.71 -25.75
C ASN A 306 -8.71 10.19 -25.54
N GLY A 307 -9.11 11.09 -26.44
CA GLY A 307 -8.74 12.51 -26.39
C GLY A 307 -7.29 12.79 -26.85
N ILE A 308 -6.60 11.79 -27.41
CA ILE A 308 -5.22 11.97 -27.89
C ILE A 308 -5.27 12.54 -29.31
N CYS A 309 -4.76 13.77 -29.47
CA CYS A 309 -4.61 14.43 -30.76
C CYS A 309 -3.28 14.04 -31.42
N LYS A 310 -3.36 13.40 -32.59
CA LYS A 310 -2.23 13.18 -33.51
C LYS A 310 -2.22 14.30 -34.55
N PHE A 311 -1.03 14.75 -34.95
CA PHE A 311 -0.84 15.71 -36.04
C PHE A 311 0.03 15.10 -37.14
N GLU A 312 -0.28 15.42 -38.40
CA GLU A 312 0.49 14.99 -39.57
C GLU A 312 0.62 16.14 -40.56
N VAL A 313 1.86 16.60 -40.77
CA VAL A 313 2.20 17.73 -41.62
C VAL A 313 2.67 17.21 -42.97
N LYS A 314 2.02 17.65 -44.06
CA LYS A 314 2.37 17.26 -45.43
C LYS A 314 2.50 18.48 -46.35
N PRO A 315 3.46 18.51 -47.30
CA PRO A 315 3.44 19.43 -48.42
C PRO A 315 2.16 19.24 -49.25
N LYS A 316 1.53 20.34 -49.68
CA LYS A 316 0.35 20.28 -50.54
C LYS A 316 0.76 20.18 -52.00
N GLU A 317 0.49 19.04 -52.62
CA GLU A 317 0.71 18.83 -54.06
C GLU A 317 -0.35 19.57 -54.90
N TYR A 318 0.11 20.41 -55.83
CA TYR A 318 -0.75 21.05 -56.84
C TYR A 318 -1.00 20.09 -58.01
N LYS A 319 -2.26 19.84 -58.34
CA LYS A 319 -2.66 18.91 -59.43
C LYS A 319 -2.67 19.52 -60.83
N ASP A 320 -2.56 20.84 -60.95
CA ASP A 320 -2.56 21.53 -62.25
C ASP A 320 -1.21 21.38 -62.95
N ALA A 321 -1.19 20.52 -63.97
CA ALA A 321 0.03 20.13 -64.66
C ALA A 321 0.42 21.11 -65.79
N VAL A 322 1.15 22.18 -65.46
CA VAL A 322 2.21 22.76 -66.32
C VAL A 322 3.31 23.34 -65.42
N THR A 323 4.57 22.92 -65.64
CA THR A 323 5.79 23.47 -65.00
C THR A 323 5.75 23.69 -63.48
N SER A 324 5.37 22.67 -62.70
CA SER A 324 5.51 22.67 -61.23
C SER A 324 6.80 21.95 -60.79
N PRO A 325 7.87 22.65 -60.34
CA PRO A 325 9.17 22.06 -60.05
C PRO A 325 9.31 21.52 -58.60
N ILE A 326 8.19 21.37 -57.88
CA ILE A 326 8.13 21.21 -56.41
C ILE A 326 8.37 19.75 -55.98
N CYS A 327 7.89 18.76 -56.74
CA CYS A 327 7.76 17.36 -56.29
C CYS A 327 9.07 16.56 -56.10
N ASN A 328 10.25 17.14 -56.32
CA ASN A 328 11.54 16.44 -56.26
C ASN A 328 12.42 16.82 -55.05
N SER A 329 11.95 17.67 -54.12
CA SER A 329 12.67 17.93 -52.88
C SER A 329 12.42 16.83 -51.84
N LYS A 330 13.48 16.34 -51.19
CA LYS A 330 13.32 15.60 -49.93
C LYS A 330 12.61 16.50 -48.91
N HIS A 331 11.58 15.97 -48.26
CA HIS A 331 10.96 16.58 -47.11
C HIS A 331 11.28 15.74 -45.87
N GLU A 332 11.98 16.35 -44.93
CA GLU A 332 12.20 15.78 -43.60
C GLU A 332 11.42 16.64 -42.60
N THR A 333 10.55 15.98 -41.83
CA THR A 333 9.68 16.61 -40.82
C THR A 333 10.04 16.02 -39.47
N VAL A 334 10.87 16.73 -38.71
CA VAL A 334 11.31 16.27 -37.38
C VAL A 334 10.25 16.66 -36.36
N GLN A 335 9.59 15.65 -35.81
CA GLN A 335 8.65 15.80 -34.69
C GLN A 335 9.40 15.61 -33.36
N LEU A 336 9.69 16.71 -32.67
CA LEU A 336 10.28 16.65 -31.33
C LEU A 336 9.19 16.33 -30.30
N ASN A 337 9.12 15.05 -29.91
CA ASN A 337 8.13 14.55 -28.96
C ASN A 337 8.62 14.64 -27.50
N PRO A 338 7.82 15.18 -26.56
CA PRO A 338 8.09 15.09 -25.12
C PRO A 338 7.67 13.75 -24.48
N GLY A 339 7.14 12.81 -25.28
CA GLY A 339 6.70 11.48 -24.83
C GLY A 339 7.76 10.39 -24.98
N LEU A 340 7.60 9.29 -24.24
CA LEU A 340 8.50 8.14 -24.25
C LEU A 340 8.61 7.51 -25.65
N SER A 341 9.85 7.20 -26.06
CA SER A 341 10.12 6.44 -27.29
C SER A 341 9.69 4.97 -27.17
N ILE A 342 9.56 4.29 -28.32
CA ILE A 342 9.22 2.86 -28.38
C ILE A 342 10.28 2.01 -27.64
N ASP A 343 11.55 2.38 -27.76
CA ASP A 343 12.67 1.71 -27.08
C ASP A 343 12.64 1.93 -25.56
N GLU A 344 12.29 3.13 -25.10
CA GLU A 344 12.10 3.38 -23.66
C GLU A 344 10.91 2.62 -23.10
N ILE A 345 9.79 2.55 -23.83
CA ILE A 345 8.63 1.74 -23.47
C ILE A 345 9.01 0.25 -23.40
N ALA A 346 9.82 -0.25 -24.33
CA ALA A 346 10.33 -1.63 -24.30
C ALA A 346 11.26 -1.88 -23.10
N ARG A 347 12.18 -0.95 -22.80
CA ARG A 347 13.06 -1.01 -21.61
C ARG A 347 12.25 -0.95 -20.31
N MET A 348 11.23 -0.09 -20.22
CA MET A 348 10.35 0.00 -19.06
C MET A 348 9.55 -1.29 -18.83
N LYS A 349 9.02 -1.92 -19.89
CA LYS A 349 8.35 -3.23 -19.80
C LYS A 349 9.31 -4.32 -19.31
N SER A 350 10.54 -4.35 -19.82
CA SER A 350 11.57 -5.30 -19.36
C SER A 350 11.91 -5.10 -17.87
N ASN A 351 12.11 -3.84 -17.45
CA ASN A 351 12.36 -3.49 -16.06
C ASN A 351 11.17 -3.84 -15.15
N PHE A 352 9.92 -3.65 -15.60
CA PHE A 352 8.73 -4.03 -14.84
C PHE A 352 8.70 -5.53 -14.55
N ASN A 353 8.91 -6.37 -15.57
CA ASN A 353 8.95 -7.83 -15.40
C ASN A 353 10.07 -8.27 -14.44
N LYS A 354 11.23 -7.60 -14.48
CA LYS A 354 12.33 -7.82 -13.52
C LYS A 354 11.88 -7.47 -12.09
N TYR A 355 11.29 -6.30 -11.86
CA TYR A 355 10.79 -5.93 -10.54
C TYR A 355 9.65 -6.85 -10.05
N GLU A 356 8.78 -7.34 -10.93
CA GLU A 356 7.73 -8.31 -10.59
C GLU A 356 8.34 -9.63 -10.08
N THR A 357 9.35 -10.17 -10.76
CA THR A 357 10.06 -11.39 -10.32
C THR A 357 10.84 -11.19 -9.02
N GLU A 358 11.48 -10.03 -8.84
CA GLU A 358 12.12 -9.65 -7.57
C GLU A 358 11.11 -9.59 -6.42
N ILE A 359 10.01 -8.86 -6.59
CA ILE A 359 8.91 -8.73 -5.61
C ILE A 359 8.31 -10.10 -5.27
N GLU A 360 8.12 -10.98 -6.25
CA GLU A 360 7.54 -12.30 -6.02
C GLU A 360 8.52 -13.26 -5.32
N SER A 361 9.83 -13.13 -5.55
CA SER A 361 10.85 -13.85 -4.77
C SER A 361 10.90 -13.38 -3.31
N GLU A 362 10.83 -12.07 -3.08
CA GLU A 362 10.83 -11.48 -1.73
C GLU A 362 9.56 -11.85 -0.94
N LYS A 363 8.38 -11.87 -1.59
CA LYS A 363 7.15 -12.42 -0.97
C LYS A 363 7.36 -13.85 -0.48
N LYS A 364 7.90 -14.74 -1.33
CA LYS A 364 8.15 -16.15 -0.98
C LYS A 364 9.13 -16.28 0.18
N ARG A 365 10.20 -15.46 0.18
CA ARG A 365 11.18 -15.37 1.27
C ARG A 365 10.55 -14.94 2.60
N ILE A 366 9.69 -13.91 2.59
CA ILE A 366 8.94 -13.44 3.76
C ILE A 366 7.96 -14.51 4.28
N ILE A 367 7.22 -15.18 3.38
CA ILE A 367 6.31 -16.27 3.74
C ILE A 367 7.08 -17.45 4.38
N CYS A 368 8.28 -17.76 3.86
CA CYS A 368 9.16 -18.78 4.42
C CYS A 368 9.64 -18.40 5.84
N LYS A 369 10.18 -17.18 6.03
CA LYS A 369 10.58 -16.67 7.37
C LYS A 369 9.41 -16.68 8.36
N ASN A 370 8.23 -16.20 7.97
CA ASN A 370 7.03 -16.20 8.81
C ASN A 370 6.60 -17.63 9.19
N THR A 371 6.72 -18.59 8.27
CA THR A 371 6.42 -20.00 8.52
C THR A 371 7.37 -20.60 9.55
N LEU A 372 8.68 -20.36 9.41
CA LEU A 372 9.71 -20.78 10.37
C LEU A 372 9.46 -20.18 11.76
N GLN A 373 9.28 -18.86 11.87
CA GLN A 373 9.01 -18.19 13.16
C GLN A 373 7.71 -18.70 13.81
N SER A 374 6.67 -19.00 13.02
CA SER A 374 5.44 -19.62 13.54
C SER A 374 5.67 -21.04 14.09
N GLN A 375 6.53 -21.84 13.45
CA GLN A 375 6.89 -23.19 13.92
C GLN A 375 7.70 -23.12 15.22
N LEU A 376 8.75 -22.28 15.27
CA LEU A 376 9.60 -22.09 16.46
C LEU A 376 8.77 -21.62 17.67
N PHE A 377 7.84 -20.66 17.47
CA PHE A 377 6.93 -20.20 18.52
C PHE A 377 6.03 -21.33 19.06
N LYS A 378 5.44 -22.13 18.17
CA LYS A 378 4.60 -23.29 18.55
C LYS A 378 5.40 -24.34 19.33
N MET A 379 6.65 -24.60 18.94
CA MET A 379 7.54 -25.54 19.64
C MET A 379 7.93 -25.01 21.03
N LYS A 380 8.28 -23.72 21.15
CA LYS A 380 8.61 -23.06 22.42
C LYS A 380 7.41 -23.08 23.39
N HIS A 381 6.20 -22.86 22.88
CA HIS A 381 4.96 -22.98 23.67
C HIS A 381 4.67 -24.43 24.09
N CYS A 382 4.92 -25.41 23.21
CA CYS A 382 4.78 -26.84 23.53
C CYS A 382 5.70 -27.24 24.69
N LEU A 383 6.99 -26.90 24.62
CA LEU A 383 7.97 -27.18 25.67
C LEU A 383 7.63 -26.53 27.01
N LYS A 384 7.11 -25.30 27.01
CA LYS A 384 6.67 -24.62 28.24
C LYS A 384 5.61 -25.40 29.01
N ASN A 385 4.78 -26.17 28.32
CA ASN A 385 3.69 -26.95 28.90
C ASN A 385 4.07 -28.43 29.13
N ALA A 386 5.23 -28.88 28.65
CA ALA A 386 5.68 -30.28 28.69
C ALA A 386 6.38 -30.70 30.01
N VAL A 387 6.22 -29.92 31.10
CA VAL A 387 6.96 -30.09 32.36
C VAL A 387 6.75 -31.46 33.03
N ASN A 388 5.57 -32.07 32.83
CA ASN A 388 5.25 -33.42 33.32
C ASN A 388 5.45 -34.52 32.25
N GLN A 389 5.94 -34.16 31.06
CA GLN A 389 6.11 -35.06 29.90
C GLN A 389 7.57 -35.31 29.52
N MET A 390 8.51 -34.56 30.11
CA MET A 390 9.95 -34.60 29.81
C MET A 390 10.76 -34.19 31.05
N ASP A 391 11.98 -34.70 31.20
CA ASP A 391 12.89 -34.20 32.23
C ASP A 391 13.34 -32.76 31.92
N LYS A 392 13.46 -31.94 32.97
CA LYS A 392 13.69 -30.48 32.90
C LYS A 392 14.94 -30.09 32.11
N GLU A 393 15.97 -30.94 32.12
CA GLU A 393 17.22 -30.75 31.38
C GLU A 393 17.01 -30.76 29.85
N TYR A 394 16.24 -31.72 29.33
CA TYR A 394 15.89 -31.76 27.90
C TYR A 394 15.03 -30.55 27.52
N ILE A 395 14.08 -30.14 28.37
CA ILE A 395 13.28 -28.93 28.14
C ILE A 395 14.19 -27.69 27.99
N LEU A 396 15.23 -27.56 28.82
CA LEU A 396 16.21 -26.47 28.72
C LEU A 396 17.02 -26.56 27.41
N VAL A 397 17.59 -27.74 27.11
CA VAL A 397 18.37 -27.98 25.88
C VAL A 397 17.56 -27.65 24.62
N TYR A 398 16.31 -28.11 24.53
CA TYR A 398 15.46 -27.85 23.37
C TYR A 398 15.02 -26.39 23.25
N ASN A 399 14.80 -25.68 24.38
CA ASN A 399 14.58 -24.24 24.34
C ASN A 399 15.82 -23.48 23.82
N HIS A 400 17.04 -23.89 24.19
CA HIS A 400 18.26 -23.31 23.61
C HIS A 400 18.42 -23.61 22.12
N LYS A 401 18.17 -24.85 21.66
CA LYS A 401 18.17 -25.19 20.22
C LYS A 401 17.18 -24.31 19.43
N ILE A 402 15.96 -24.13 19.93
CA ILE A 402 14.92 -23.31 19.28
C ILE A 402 15.29 -21.82 19.29
N GLN A 403 15.84 -21.31 20.40
CA GLN A 403 16.24 -19.91 20.51
C GLN A 403 17.39 -19.59 19.55
N ALA A 404 18.39 -20.47 19.41
CA ALA A 404 19.49 -20.28 18.47
C ALA A 404 19.03 -20.13 17.00
N ILE A 405 18.01 -20.89 16.57
CA ILE A 405 17.42 -20.71 15.23
C ILE A 405 16.67 -19.38 15.12
N ASN A 406 15.94 -18.96 16.16
CA ASN A 406 15.28 -17.64 16.15
C ASN A 406 16.30 -16.49 16.06
N ASP A 407 17.36 -16.54 16.87
CA ASP A 407 18.40 -15.52 16.90
C ASP A 407 19.14 -15.46 15.57
N TRP A 408 19.39 -16.62 14.93
CA TRP A 408 19.90 -16.68 13.56
C TRP A 408 18.94 -16.04 12.55
N VAL A 409 17.62 -16.28 12.66
CA VAL A 409 16.60 -15.72 11.76
C VAL A 409 16.49 -14.19 11.88
N ASP A 410 16.76 -13.64 13.07
CA ASP A 410 16.69 -12.20 13.31
C ASP A 410 18.01 -11.48 12.95
N GLN A 411 19.17 -12.12 13.15
CA GLN A 411 20.44 -11.65 12.60
C GLN A 411 20.45 -11.68 11.06
N ASN A 412 20.04 -12.80 10.46
CA ASN A 412 20.04 -13.02 9.01
C ASN A 412 18.74 -12.53 8.36
N SER A 413 18.39 -11.27 8.59
CA SER A 413 17.18 -10.61 8.04
C SER A 413 17.01 -10.74 6.51
N LYS A 414 18.12 -10.89 5.77
CA LYS A 414 18.18 -11.08 4.31
C LYS A 414 18.45 -12.51 3.84
N ALA A 415 18.38 -13.51 4.74
CA ALA A 415 18.57 -14.93 4.39
C ALA A 415 17.73 -15.33 3.18
N SER A 416 18.33 -16.12 2.28
CA SER A 416 17.72 -16.68 1.08
C SER A 416 16.62 -17.70 1.41
N ILE A 417 15.83 -18.07 0.39
CA ILE A 417 14.79 -19.08 0.53
C ILE A 417 15.38 -20.44 0.92
N ASP A 418 16.56 -20.79 0.41
CA ASP A 418 17.19 -22.09 0.65
C ASP A 418 17.80 -22.20 2.05
N GLU A 419 18.46 -21.16 2.55
CA GLU A 419 18.93 -21.10 3.95
C GLU A 419 17.74 -21.14 4.94
N LEU A 420 16.64 -20.47 4.62
CA LEU A 420 15.40 -20.53 5.42
C LEU A 420 14.77 -21.93 5.38
N ASN A 421 14.77 -22.60 4.22
CA ASN A 421 14.30 -23.99 4.08
C ASN A 421 15.18 -24.97 4.88
N GLU A 422 16.50 -24.78 4.91
CA GLU A 422 17.42 -25.54 5.75
C GLU A 422 17.06 -25.38 7.24
N LYS A 423 16.85 -24.14 7.70
CA LYS A 423 16.47 -23.87 9.11
C LYS A 423 15.05 -24.35 9.45
N ILE A 424 14.14 -24.45 8.48
CA ILE A 424 12.86 -25.16 8.62
C ILE A 424 13.09 -26.67 8.80
N LYS A 425 14.01 -27.28 8.04
CA LYS A 425 14.38 -28.69 8.21
C LYS A 425 15.00 -28.96 9.58
N ASP A 426 15.87 -28.07 10.07
CA ASP A 426 16.42 -28.15 11.43
C ASP A 426 15.32 -28.08 12.50
N ALA A 427 14.38 -27.13 12.37
CA ALA A 427 13.24 -27.02 13.27
C ALA A 427 12.33 -28.27 13.22
N GLN A 428 12.15 -28.88 12.05
CA GLN A 428 11.42 -30.15 11.90
C GLN A 428 12.15 -31.32 12.58
N ASN A 429 13.47 -31.41 12.43
CA ASN A 429 14.28 -32.43 13.12
C ASN A 429 14.17 -32.27 14.64
N ILE A 430 14.36 -31.05 15.17
CA ILE A 430 14.20 -30.74 16.60
C ILE A 430 12.79 -31.09 17.09
N LYS A 431 11.75 -30.85 16.30
CA LYS A 431 10.38 -31.25 16.65
C LYS A 431 10.25 -32.78 16.75
N GLN A 432 10.88 -33.54 15.86
CA GLN A 432 10.88 -35.00 15.93
C GLN A 432 11.63 -35.51 17.17
N GLU A 433 12.80 -34.94 17.47
CA GLU A 433 13.55 -35.26 18.71
C GLU A 433 12.69 -35.03 19.97
N ILE A 434 12.00 -33.89 20.07
CA ILE A 434 11.15 -33.55 21.24
C ILE A 434 10.04 -34.60 21.45
N GLU A 435 9.34 -35.01 20.40
CA GLU A 435 8.25 -35.98 20.51
C GLU A 435 8.78 -37.41 20.75
N GLN A 436 10.00 -37.74 20.30
CA GLN A 436 10.70 -38.98 20.67
C GLN A 436 11.03 -38.99 22.17
N CYS A 437 11.65 -37.93 22.71
CA CYS A 437 11.98 -37.84 24.13
C CYS A 437 10.75 -37.91 25.04
N LYS A 438 9.61 -37.32 24.64
CA LYS A 438 8.32 -37.51 25.36
C LYS A 438 7.87 -38.97 25.38
N ALA A 439 7.94 -39.66 24.24
CA ALA A 439 7.55 -41.06 24.13
C ALA A 439 8.46 -41.98 24.98
N GLU A 440 9.73 -41.64 25.13
CA GLU A 440 10.67 -42.36 26.00
C GLU A 440 10.45 -42.07 27.49
N TYR A 441 10.28 -40.79 27.87
CA TYR A 441 9.93 -40.40 29.24
C TYR A 441 8.63 -41.09 29.69
N ARG A 442 7.61 -41.11 28.83
CA ARG A 442 6.34 -41.78 29.10
C ARG A 442 6.51 -43.29 29.32
N LYS A 443 7.29 -44.00 28.51
CA LYS A 443 7.61 -45.43 28.74
C LYS A 443 8.23 -45.67 30.12
N ILE A 444 9.11 -44.77 30.57
CA ILE A 444 9.76 -44.87 31.91
C ILE A 444 8.74 -44.63 33.03
N VAL A 445 7.80 -43.68 32.85
CA VAL A 445 6.68 -43.43 33.78
C VAL A 445 5.75 -44.65 33.85
N ASP A 446 5.30 -45.16 32.70
CA ASP A 446 4.42 -46.33 32.61
C ASP A 446 5.06 -47.57 33.28
N GLN A 447 6.35 -47.84 33.03
CA GLN A 447 7.10 -48.92 33.70
C GLN A 447 7.16 -48.77 35.23
N LYS A 448 7.32 -47.53 35.74
CA LYS A 448 7.30 -47.25 37.18
C LYS A 448 5.91 -47.45 37.78
N ILE A 449 4.85 -47.12 37.04
CA ILE A 449 3.44 -47.35 37.46
C ILE A 449 3.14 -48.86 37.54
N GLU A 450 3.58 -49.68 36.58
CA GLU A 450 3.40 -51.14 36.67
C GLU A 450 4.20 -51.76 37.83
N LYS A 451 5.41 -51.24 38.11
CA LYS A 451 6.16 -51.62 39.31
C LYS A 451 5.40 -51.24 40.60
N LEU A 452 4.78 -50.06 40.65
CA LEU A 452 3.96 -49.62 41.79
C LEU A 452 2.75 -50.53 42.01
N LYS A 453 2.00 -50.86 40.94
CA LYS A 453 0.88 -51.82 40.99
C LYS A 453 1.31 -53.19 41.53
N THR A 454 2.48 -53.67 41.11
CA THR A 454 3.06 -54.96 41.55
C THR A 454 3.39 -54.94 43.05
N VAL A 455 4.00 -53.85 43.53
CA VAL A 455 4.29 -53.64 44.97
C VAL A 455 3.00 -53.55 45.78
N LEU A 456 2.02 -52.76 45.34
CA LEU A 456 0.72 -52.63 46.00
C LEU A 456 -0.05 -53.96 46.08
N THR A 457 0.01 -54.77 45.03
CA THR A 457 -0.59 -56.12 45.03
C THR A 457 0.06 -57.02 46.09
N THR A 458 1.39 -56.95 46.22
CA THR A 458 2.15 -57.69 47.25
C THR A 458 1.78 -57.22 48.66
N ILE A 459 1.64 -55.90 48.85
CA ILE A 459 1.22 -55.27 50.11
C ILE A 459 -0.20 -55.71 50.49
N ASN A 460 -1.15 -55.69 49.56
CA ASN A 460 -2.53 -56.14 49.81
C ASN A 460 -2.58 -57.60 50.25
N ASN A 461 -1.85 -58.49 49.57
CA ASN A 461 -1.78 -59.91 49.94
C ASN A 461 -1.24 -60.10 51.37
N ASN A 462 -0.17 -59.38 51.73
CA ASN A 462 0.39 -59.42 53.08
C ASN A 462 -0.55 -58.80 54.14
N LEU A 463 -1.26 -57.73 53.80
CA LEU A 463 -2.26 -57.08 54.66
C LEU A 463 -3.44 -58.02 54.97
N ILE A 464 -3.94 -58.75 53.97
CA ILE A 464 -5.00 -59.76 54.13
C ILE A 464 -4.54 -60.89 55.07
N ILE A 465 -3.29 -61.35 54.93
CA ILE A 465 -2.71 -62.37 55.81
C ILE A 465 -2.57 -61.83 57.25
N ALA A 466 -2.02 -60.63 57.45
CA ALA A 466 -1.89 -60.03 58.77
C ALA A 466 -3.26 -59.86 59.46
N LYS A 467 -4.27 -59.39 58.72
CA LYS A 467 -5.66 -59.24 59.20
C LYS A 467 -6.36 -60.55 59.58
N SER A 468 -5.94 -61.69 59.03
CA SER A 468 -6.46 -63.01 59.46
C SER A 468 -5.74 -63.56 60.70
N MET A 469 -4.59 -62.97 61.05
CA MET A 469 -3.77 -63.33 62.21
C MET A 469 -4.04 -62.42 63.42
N SER A 470 -4.44 -61.16 63.20
CA SER A 470 -4.63 -60.15 64.24
C SER A 470 -5.46 -58.95 63.73
N ASN A 471 -5.97 -58.10 64.64
CA ASN A 471 -6.81 -56.95 64.34
C ASN A 471 -6.37 -55.71 65.14
N SER A 472 -5.13 -55.27 64.92
CA SER A 472 -4.59 -54.05 65.54
C SER A 472 -5.07 -52.78 64.84
N GLU A 473 -5.07 -51.65 65.56
CA GLU A 473 -5.37 -50.33 64.98
C GLU A 473 -4.30 -49.91 63.96
N GLU A 474 -3.06 -50.36 64.12
CA GLU A 474 -1.94 -50.09 63.21
C GLU A 474 -2.18 -50.69 61.81
N LEU A 475 -2.79 -51.89 61.74
CA LEU A 475 -3.20 -52.49 60.47
C LEU A 475 -4.31 -51.69 59.75
N ARG A 476 -5.16 -50.98 60.50
CA ARG A 476 -6.18 -50.06 59.94
C ARG A 476 -5.55 -48.76 59.42
N VAL A 477 -4.56 -48.22 60.14
CA VAL A 477 -3.77 -47.07 59.68
C VAL A 477 -3.05 -47.41 58.37
N ILE A 478 -2.39 -48.58 58.31
CA ILE A 478 -1.71 -49.03 57.10
C ILE A 478 -2.70 -49.26 55.94
N GLU A 479 -3.86 -49.90 56.19
CA GLU A 479 -4.90 -50.03 55.16
C GLU A 479 -5.35 -48.67 54.59
N LYS A 480 -5.46 -47.64 55.42
CA LYS A 480 -5.81 -46.29 55.00
C LYS A 480 -4.69 -45.63 54.18
N GLU A 481 -3.43 -45.83 54.52
CA GLU A 481 -2.27 -45.40 53.72
C GLU A 481 -2.29 -46.09 52.33
N VAL A 482 -2.45 -47.42 52.29
CA VAL A 482 -2.49 -48.23 51.06
C VAL A 482 -3.66 -47.83 50.14
N ASN A 483 -4.86 -47.66 50.69
CA ASN A 483 -6.03 -47.22 49.94
C ASN A 483 -5.85 -45.79 49.37
N THR A 484 -5.07 -44.94 50.03
CA THR A 484 -4.74 -43.60 49.51
C THR A 484 -3.85 -43.69 48.27
N ILE A 485 -2.87 -44.60 48.24
CA ILE A 485 -2.03 -44.83 47.05
C ILE A 485 -2.83 -45.50 45.94
N HIS A 486 -3.68 -46.49 46.23
CA HIS A 486 -4.57 -47.08 45.22
C HIS A 486 -5.48 -46.05 44.57
N LYS A 487 -6.11 -45.17 45.38
CA LYS A 487 -6.90 -44.07 44.84
C LYS A 487 -6.06 -43.14 43.95
N TRP A 488 -4.84 -42.80 44.35
CA TRP A 488 -3.94 -41.99 43.53
C TRP A 488 -3.61 -42.65 42.18
N VAL A 489 -3.40 -43.97 42.15
CA VAL A 489 -3.18 -44.72 40.89
C VAL A 489 -4.42 -44.70 40.00
N SER A 490 -5.63 -44.82 40.56
CA SER A 490 -6.89 -44.70 39.81
C SER A 490 -7.13 -43.27 39.29
N ASP A 491 -6.97 -42.26 40.15
CA ASP A 491 -7.20 -40.84 39.82
C ASP A 491 -6.23 -40.29 38.75
N ASN A 492 -5.09 -40.98 38.54
CA ASN A 492 -4.09 -40.65 37.52
C ASN A 492 -3.99 -41.69 36.39
N GLN A 493 -4.89 -42.68 36.31
CA GLN A 493 -4.93 -43.63 35.19
C GLN A 493 -5.14 -42.95 33.81
N TYR A 494 -5.67 -41.72 33.81
CA TYR A 494 -5.95 -40.90 32.62
C TYR A 494 -5.32 -39.50 32.67
N LYS A 495 -4.41 -39.24 33.62
CA LYS A 495 -3.67 -37.97 33.73
C LYS A 495 -2.18 -38.31 33.73
N GLU A 496 -1.41 -37.71 32.82
CA GLU A 496 0.04 -37.96 32.74
C GLU A 496 0.73 -37.45 34.02
N PRO A 497 1.18 -38.33 34.94
CA PRO A 497 1.74 -37.94 36.22
C PRO A 497 3.24 -37.66 36.07
N SER A 498 3.82 -36.85 36.95
CA SER A 498 5.27 -36.68 36.93
C SER A 498 5.97 -38.00 37.28
N LYS A 499 7.10 -38.25 36.62
CA LYS A 499 8.09 -39.26 37.00
C LYS A 499 8.46 -39.17 38.50
N ASP A 500 8.48 -37.96 39.05
CA ASP A 500 8.77 -37.71 40.46
C ASP A 500 7.61 -38.13 41.37
N ASP A 501 6.35 -37.81 41.01
CA ASP A 501 5.14 -38.21 41.77
C ASP A 501 5.06 -39.75 41.89
N VAL A 502 5.34 -40.47 40.79
CA VAL A 502 5.37 -41.94 40.78
C VAL A 502 6.51 -42.48 41.65
N ILE A 503 7.66 -41.79 41.71
CA ILE A 503 8.78 -42.17 42.59
C ILE A 503 8.40 -41.96 44.06
N GLU A 504 7.76 -40.84 44.41
CA GLU A 504 7.24 -40.58 45.76
C GLU A 504 6.29 -41.71 46.20
N LYS A 505 5.31 -42.06 45.37
CA LYS A 505 4.35 -43.13 45.69
C LYS A 505 4.98 -44.54 45.73
N LEU A 506 6.06 -44.77 44.99
CA LEU A 506 6.89 -45.98 45.11
C LEU A 506 7.65 -46.04 46.45
N ILE A 507 8.14 -44.90 46.95
CA ILE A 507 8.81 -44.79 48.25
C ILE A 507 7.79 -45.00 49.38
N ASP A 508 6.62 -44.37 49.31
CA ASP A 508 5.52 -44.56 50.26
C ASP A 508 5.12 -46.05 50.37
N ALA A 509 4.88 -46.70 49.24
CA ALA A 509 4.56 -48.13 49.20
C ALA A 509 5.70 -48.99 49.75
N GLY A 510 6.96 -48.65 49.47
CA GLY A 510 8.13 -49.30 50.06
C GLY A 510 8.17 -49.19 51.59
N ASN A 511 7.94 -47.99 52.12
CA ASN A 511 7.89 -47.74 53.56
C ASN A 511 6.75 -48.53 54.24
N ILE A 512 5.57 -48.59 53.60
CA ILE A 512 4.43 -49.41 54.07
C ILE A 512 4.80 -50.91 54.12
N ALA A 513 5.47 -51.43 53.08
CA ALA A 513 5.90 -52.83 53.06
C ALA A 513 6.89 -53.14 54.20
N VAL A 514 7.77 -52.20 54.57
CA VAL A 514 8.66 -52.32 55.73
C VAL A 514 7.87 -52.33 57.04
N LYS A 515 6.93 -51.39 57.25
CA LYS A 515 6.05 -51.36 58.44
C LYS A 515 5.33 -52.71 58.63
N LEU A 516 4.73 -53.26 57.57
CA LEU A 516 4.00 -54.53 57.62
C LEU A 516 4.90 -55.72 57.99
N ASN A 517 6.11 -55.77 57.44
CA ASN A 517 7.07 -56.84 57.77
C ASN A 517 7.55 -56.74 59.23
N GLN A 518 7.75 -55.53 59.76
CA GLN A 518 8.11 -55.31 61.17
C GLN A 518 6.98 -55.71 62.12
N LEU A 519 5.72 -55.33 61.84
CA LEU A 519 4.56 -55.78 62.62
C LEU A 519 4.45 -57.31 62.62
N LYS A 520 4.62 -57.95 61.47
CA LYS A 520 4.59 -59.41 61.38
C LYS A 520 5.70 -60.08 62.20
N GLN A 521 6.94 -59.57 62.15
CA GLN A 521 8.04 -60.07 62.97
C GLN A 521 7.75 -59.91 64.46
N ASN A 522 7.17 -58.79 64.88
CA ASN A 522 6.78 -58.59 66.27
C ASN A 522 5.67 -59.55 66.72
N GLU A 523 4.65 -59.80 65.88
CA GLU A 523 3.60 -60.77 66.22
C GLU A 523 4.10 -62.22 66.23
N ASP A 524 4.96 -62.61 65.28
CA ASP A 524 5.58 -63.94 65.27
C ASP A 524 6.49 -64.13 66.49
N GLN A 525 7.20 -63.09 66.94
CA GLN A 525 7.96 -63.09 68.20
C GLN A 525 7.06 -63.19 69.43
N ILE A 526 6.01 -62.37 69.55
CA ILE A 526 5.04 -62.45 70.66
C ILE A 526 4.38 -63.83 70.73
N ARG A 527 4.08 -64.46 69.58
CA ARG A 527 3.57 -65.83 69.49
C ARG A 527 4.61 -66.89 69.90
N MET A 528 5.89 -66.64 69.63
CA MET A 528 6.99 -67.50 70.07
C MET A 528 7.20 -67.39 71.59
N ASP A 529 7.23 -66.18 72.14
CA ASP A 529 7.34 -65.92 73.58
C ASP A 529 6.12 -66.47 74.33
N ALA A 530 4.90 -66.31 73.80
CA ALA A 530 3.70 -66.92 74.35
C ALA A 530 3.75 -68.46 74.34
N ARG A 531 4.33 -69.08 73.30
CA ARG A 531 4.56 -70.53 73.26
C ARG A 531 5.62 -70.99 74.27
N ILE A 532 6.69 -70.22 74.47
CA ILE A 532 7.72 -70.51 75.47
C ILE A 532 7.12 -70.42 76.89
N ASN A 533 6.36 -69.37 77.19
CA ASN A 533 5.64 -69.23 78.46
C ASN A 533 4.61 -70.35 78.67
N LEU A 534 3.89 -70.77 77.62
CA LEU A 534 2.96 -71.90 77.71
C LEU A 534 3.69 -73.23 77.93
N GLY A 535 4.85 -73.43 77.30
CA GLY A 535 5.72 -74.60 77.52
C GLY A 535 6.21 -74.67 78.96
N GLN A 536 6.74 -73.57 79.50
CA GLN A 536 7.15 -73.47 80.90
C GLN A 536 5.97 -73.68 81.86
N PHE A 537 4.77 -73.19 81.53
CA PHE A 537 3.57 -73.44 82.31
C PHE A 537 3.17 -74.94 82.31
N ILE A 538 3.34 -75.63 81.18
CA ILE A 538 3.11 -77.09 81.07
C ILE A 538 4.17 -77.88 81.84
N GLU A 539 5.45 -77.51 81.77
CA GLU A 539 6.53 -78.13 82.57
C GLU A 539 6.29 -77.97 84.09
N ASN A 540 5.79 -76.81 84.52
CA ASN A 540 5.37 -76.57 85.91
C ASN A 540 4.12 -77.37 86.34
N ILE A 541 3.30 -77.86 85.40
CA ILE A 541 2.18 -78.78 85.69
C ILE A 541 2.67 -80.23 85.76
N VAL A 542 3.58 -80.63 84.86
CA VAL A 542 4.13 -82.01 84.80
C VAL A 542 5.09 -82.32 85.96
N SER A 543 5.66 -81.29 86.60
CA SER A 543 6.57 -81.44 87.75
C SER A 543 5.89 -81.54 89.13
N VAL A 544 4.55 -81.58 89.18
CA VAL A 544 3.79 -81.87 90.41
C VAL A 544 3.48 -83.37 90.49
N PRO A 545 4.07 -84.14 91.44
CA PRO A 545 3.87 -85.58 91.51
C PRO A 545 2.49 -85.96 92.06
N PHE A 546 1.83 -86.92 91.40
CA PHE A 546 0.67 -87.63 91.94
C PHE A 546 1.14 -88.90 92.67
N PHE A 547 1.30 -88.78 93.99
CA PHE A 547 1.84 -89.77 94.95
C PHE A 547 3.35 -90.05 94.88
#